data_AF-A0A0R2Q0D8-F1
#
_entry.id   AF-A0A0R2Q0D8-F1
#
_cell.length_a   1.000
_cell.length_b   1.000
_cell.length_c   1.000
_cell.angle_alpha   90.00
_cell.angle_beta   90.00
_cell.angle_gamma   90.00
#
_symmetry.space_group_name_H-M   'P 1'
#
loop_
_entity.id
_entity.type
_entity.pdbx_description
1 polymer ?
#
loop_
_entity_poly.entity_id
_entity_poly.type
_entity_poly.pdbx_seq_one_letter_code
_entity_poly.pdbx_strand_id
1 'polypeptide(L)'
;FKHSLLAAVLLISLAPQSASSASAQSKTKKYTVTMKKAHLPSAPKNGTDDYRCFLLDPKVTEDSIIRTIQFIPQRKNFVHHAIIFRVTDADLPQAVSQDKNGKGWPCFGGSGLGGMLSSFVSTPWLSSWAPGRGIDVSPTGYGTPFKKGEQFVLQVHYNLLAAKGGKIQTDQSKIVMETIPAKGAKVKQLHVELFPAPVELPCPAGVTGPLCDRKQALIDLASRTSKMSAFESAGINILCGQDPFKPTPSLTSRCDKVITSNFTIIAAAAHMHLLGRKLSLTLNPGTASEKTILDVKKYNFDDQSGTVLKTPVKVKAGDTIRVTCSFDPTLRQKLPELKKLPPRYITWGEGSSDEMCLGVISATK
;
A
#
# COMPACT_ATOMS: atom_id res chain seq x y z
N PHE A 1 -51.19 14.40 -82.77
CA PHE A 1 -50.70 14.03 -81.43
C PHE A 1 -49.18 13.97 -81.46
N LYS A 2 -48.53 14.84 -80.69
CA LYS A 2 -47.09 15.14 -80.74
C LYS A 2 -46.24 13.99 -80.19
N HIS A 3 -45.13 13.72 -80.89
CA HIS A 3 -43.94 13.04 -80.35
C HIS A 3 -43.36 13.82 -79.16
N SER A 4 -42.64 13.14 -78.26
CA SER A 4 -41.45 13.75 -77.64
C SER A 4 -40.49 12.73 -76.99
N LEU A 5 -39.22 13.02 -77.23
CA LEU A 5 -37.98 12.39 -76.81
C LEU A 5 -37.71 12.47 -75.30
N LEU A 6 -36.82 11.56 -74.87
CA LEU A 6 -36.13 11.47 -73.58
C LEU A 6 -35.46 12.77 -73.10
N ALA A 7 -35.41 12.94 -71.78
CA ALA A 7 -34.37 13.70 -71.09
C ALA A 7 -33.88 12.93 -69.85
N ALA A 8 -32.56 12.75 -69.75
CA ALA A 8 -31.89 12.17 -68.59
C ALA A 8 -31.74 13.22 -67.48
N VAL A 9 -32.03 12.83 -66.23
CA VAL A 9 -31.84 13.66 -65.03
C VAL A 9 -30.82 13.00 -64.12
N LEU A 10 -29.77 13.74 -63.78
CA LEU A 10 -28.72 13.41 -62.82
C LEU A 10 -29.32 13.39 -61.40
N LEU A 11 -29.28 12.25 -60.71
CA LEU A 11 -29.68 12.13 -59.30
C LEU A 11 -28.45 12.25 -58.40
N ILE A 12 -28.29 13.41 -57.75
CA ILE A 12 -27.35 13.61 -56.64
C ILE A 12 -28.02 13.03 -55.38
N SER A 13 -27.42 12.00 -54.79
CA SER A 13 -27.86 11.41 -53.53
C SER A 13 -27.34 12.23 -52.34
N LEU A 14 -28.24 12.94 -51.67
CA LEU A 14 -27.98 13.55 -50.36
C LEU A 14 -28.30 12.52 -49.27
N ALA A 15 -27.28 11.77 -48.82
CA ALA A 15 -27.39 10.98 -47.59
C ALA A 15 -27.16 11.88 -46.37
N PRO A 16 -27.96 11.79 -45.29
CA PRO A 16 -27.71 12.53 -44.06
C PRO A 16 -26.46 11.99 -43.37
N GLN A 17 -25.43 12.82 -43.20
CA GLN A 17 -24.32 12.51 -42.30
C GLN A 17 -24.80 12.65 -40.85
N SER A 18 -25.32 11.57 -40.28
CA SER A 18 -25.38 11.41 -38.83
C SER A 18 -23.97 11.16 -38.31
N ALA A 19 -23.26 12.24 -37.97
CA ALA A 19 -22.01 12.18 -37.23
C ALA A 19 -22.32 11.72 -35.80
N SER A 20 -22.18 10.41 -35.55
CA SER A 20 -22.06 9.89 -34.20
C SER A 20 -20.79 10.46 -33.58
N SER A 21 -20.94 11.29 -32.55
CA SER A 21 -19.83 11.77 -31.74
C SER A 21 -19.24 10.59 -30.95
N ALA A 22 -18.36 9.83 -31.58
CA ALA A 22 -17.51 8.89 -30.88
C ALA A 22 -16.64 9.70 -29.90
N SER A 23 -16.95 9.63 -28.60
CA SER A 23 -16.07 10.18 -27.59
C SER A 23 -14.69 9.54 -27.80
N ALA A 24 -13.66 10.34 -28.03
CA ALA A 24 -12.29 9.87 -28.13
C ALA A 24 -11.92 9.14 -26.84
N GLN A 25 -12.05 7.82 -26.84
CA GLN A 25 -11.65 6.96 -25.74
C GLN A 25 -10.12 7.02 -25.71
N SER A 26 -9.58 7.68 -24.69
CA SER A 26 -8.14 7.86 -24.54
C SER A 26 -7.46 6.48 -24.64
N LYS A 27 -6.55 6.31 -25.62
CA LYS A 27 -5.90 5.04 -25.89
C LYS A 27 -5.14 4.62 -24.63
N THR A 28 -5.58 3.53 -24.03
CA THR A 28 -4.94 2.94 -22.85
C THR A 28 -3.59 2.34 -23.28
N LYS A 29 -2.55 2.55 -22.48
CA LYS A 29 -1.20 1.99 -22.67
C LYS A 29 -0.89 0.99 -21.58
N LYS A 30 -0.28 -0.14 -21.94
CA LYS A 30 0.12 -1.18 -21.00
C LYS A 30 1.64 -1.15 -20.82
N TYR A 31 2.09 -1.13 -19.57
CA TYR A 31 3.49 -1.22 -19.19
C TYR A 31 3.70 -2.50 -18.40
N THR A 32 4.81 -3.18 -18.66
CA THR A 32 5.24 -4.36 -17.90
C THR A 32 6.70 -4.17 -17.53
N VAL A 33 7.00 -4.33 -16.25
CA VAL A 33 8.36 -4.21 -15.74
C VAL A 33 8.65 -5.38 -14.81
N THR A 34 9.74 -6.08 -15.10
CA THR A 34 10.19 -7.26 -14.36
C THR A 34 11.41 -6.87 -13.52
N MET A 35 11.58 -7.50 -12.35
CA MET A 35 12.81 -7.39 -11.57
C MET A 35 14.04 -7.58 -12.47
N LYS A 36 14.99 -6.64 -12.41
CA LYS A 36 16.14 -6.62 -13.33
C LYS A 36 17.02 -7.87 -13.22
N LYS A 37 17.17 -8.42 -12.02
CA LYS A 37 17.81 -9.72 -11.77
C LYS A 37 16.90 -10.58 -10.92
N ALA A 38 17.06 -11.88 -11.06
CA ALA A 38 16.44 -12.83 -10.15
C ALA A 38 17.13 -12.73 -8.78
N HIS A 39 16.33 -12.77 -7.71
CA HIS A 39 16.80 -12.73 -6.33
C HIS A 39 16.64 -14.10 -5.70
N LEU A 40 17.64 -14.58 -4.96
CA LEU A 40 17.51 -15.80 -4.15
C LEU A 40 17.19 -15.37 -2.71
N PRO A 41 15.96 -15.59 -2.22
CA PRO A 41 15.60 -15.15 -0.88
C PRO A 41 16.46 -15.79 0.20
N SER A 42 16.90 -14.99 1.17
CA SER A 42 17.68 -15.47 2.30
C SER A 42 17.34 -14.66 3.55
N ALA A 43 16.91 -15.33 4.62
CA ALA A 43 16.65 -14.65 5.87
C ALA A 43 17.96 -14.12 6.49
N PRO A 44 17.96 -12.93 7.09
CA PRO A 44 19.02 -12.48 7.99
C PRO A 44 19.25 -13.50 9.13
N LYS A 45 20.43 -13.51 9.77
CA LYS A 45 20.79 -14.50 10.81
C LYS A 45 19.66 -14.69 11.83
N ASN A 46 19.27 -15.95 12.06
CA ASN A 46 18.18 -16.39 12.95
C ASN A 46 16.77 -15.90 12.59
N GLY A 47 16.58 -15.27 11.42
CA GLY A 47 15.29 -14.84 10.90
C GLY A 47 14.62 -15.91 10.04
N THR A 48 13.37 -15.62 9.67
CA THR A 48 12.51 -16.50 8.86
C THR A 48 12.03 -15.86 7.56
N ASP A 49 12.34 -14.58 7.39
CA ASP A 49 11.77 -13.74 6.36
C ASP A 49 12.88 -12.93 5.67
N ASP A 50 12.73 -12.72 4.37
CA ASP A 50 13.55 -11.81 3.59
C ASP A 50 12.65 -10.70 3.04
N TYR A 51 12.91 -9.47 3.47
CA TYR A 51 12.26 -8.28 2.93
C TYR A 51 13.25 -7.55 2.02
N ARG A 52 12.91 -7.51 0.72
CA ARG A 52 13.82 -7.05 -0.32
C ARG A 52 13.15 -6.04 -1.23
N CYS A 53 13.82 -4.91 -1.47
CA CYS A 53 13.39 -3.89 -2.40
C CYS A 53 14.18 -3.96 -3.70
N PHE A 54 13.50 -3.68 -4.80
CA PHE A 54 14.08 -3.60 -6.14
C PHE A 54 13.63 -2.32 -6.81
N LEU A 55 14.55 -1.65 -7.52
CA LEU A 55 14.20 -0.52 -8.37
C LEU A 55 13.76 -1.02 -9.75
N LEU A 56 12.55 -0.67 -10.15
CA LEU A 56 11.92 -1.10 -11.40
C LEU A 56 11.57 0.13 -12.24
N ASP A 57 12.13 0.21 -13.44
CA ASP A 57 11.84 1.28 -14.41
C ASP A 57 10.86 0.79 -15.49
N PRO A 58 9.58 1.19 -15.45
CA PRO A 58 8.60 0.84 -16.47
C PRO A 58 8.77 1.58 -17.79
N LYS A 59 9.72 2.52 -17.90
CA LYS A 59 10.01 3.31 -19.10
C LYS A 59 8.79 4.10 -19.60
N VAL A 60 8.04 4.69 -18.67
CA VAL A 60 6.91 5.58 -19.02
C VAL A 60 7.45 6.86 -19.65
N THR A 61 7.02 7.14 -20.88
CA THR A 61 7.56 8.22 -21.72
C THR A 61 6.73 9.50 -21.73
N GLU A 62 5.55 9.50 -21.09
CA GLU A 62 4.66 10.65 -20.96
C GLU A 62 3.94 10.64 -19.61
N ASP A 63 3.50 11.81 -19.13
CA ASP A 63 2.69 11.90 -17.92
C ASP A 63 1.41 11.10 -18.10
N SER A 64 1.18 10.19 -17.17
CA SER A 64 0.18 9.15 -17.26
C SER A 64 -0.67 9.10 -15.99
N ILE A 65 -1.85 8.50 -16.10
CA ILE A 65 -2.72 8.15 -14.97
C ILE A 65 -2.91 6.65 -14.99
N ILE A 66 -2.43 5.97 -13.95
CA ILE A 66 -2.62 4.55 -13.73
C ILE A 66 -4.11 4.29 -13.52
N ARG A 67 -4.65 3.38 -14.33
CA ARG A 67 -6.02 2.86 -14.23
C ARG A 67 -6.04 1.51 -13.55
N THR A 68 -5.04 0.67 -13.84
CA THR A 68 -4.87 -0.63 -13.20
C THR A 68 -3.41 -0.87 -12.86
N ILE A 69 -3.15 -1.60 -11.78
CA ILE A 69 -1.81 -2.06 -11.42
C ILE A 69 -1.91 -3.46 -10.82
N GLN A 70 -0.95 -4.31 -11.14
CA GLN A 70 -0.92 -5.68 -10.67
C GLN A 70 0.52 -6.12 -10.42
N PHE A 71 0.77 -6.65 -9.24
CA PHE A 71 1.94 -7.47 -8.98
C PHE A 71 1.67 -8.92 -9.38
N ILE A 72 2.61 -9.53 -10.11
CA ILE A 72 2.52 -10.93 -10.53
C ILE A 72 3.74 -11.66 -9.94
N PRO A 73 3.56 -12.44 -8.85
CA PRO A 73 4.64 -13.20 -8.27
C PRO A 73 5.10 -14.31 -9.22
N GLN A 74 6.42 -14.50 -9.35
CA GLN A 74 6.95 -15.71 -9.99
C GLN A 74 6.82 -16.92 -9.04
N ARG A 75 7.01 -16.71 -7.73
CA ARG A 75 7.04 -17.77 -6.70
C ARG A 75 5.93 -17.63 -5.66
N LYS A 76 4.70 -18.03 -6.04
CA LYS A 76 3.51 -17.99 -5.16
C LYS A 76 3.63 -18.80 -3.86
N ASN A 77 4.56 -19.74 -3.78
CA ASN A 77 4.74 -20.62 -2.63
C ASN A 77 5.51 -19.99 -1.46
N PHE A 78 6.25 -18.90 -1.69
CA PHE A 78 6.97 -18.20 -0.62
C PHE A 78 6.97 -16.67 -0.75
N VAL A 79 6.51 -16.09 -1.87
CA VAL A 79 6.17 -14.66 -1.91
C VAL A 79 4.88 -14.46 -1.12
N HIS A 80 5.00 -13.81 0.04
CA HIS A 80 3.91 -13.68 1.00
C HIS A 80 3.18 -12.35 0.84
N HIS A 81 3.89 -11.25 0.57
CA HIS A 81 3.28 -10.01 0.12
C HIS A 81 4.25 -9.20 -0.74
N ALA A 82 3.72 -8.23 -1.47
CA ALA A 82 4.50 -7.23 -2.16
C ALA A 82 3.87 -5.85 -2.03
N ILE A 83 4.69 -4.81 -1.97
CA ILE A 83 4.25 -3.42 -1.96
C ILE A 83 4.94 -2.68 -3.09
N ILE A 84 4.15 -1.90 -3.83
CA ILE A 84 4.64 -1.07 -4.92
C ILE A 84 4.61 0.37 -4.43
N PHE A 85 5.79 0.97 -4.34
CA PHE A 85 5.96 2.39 -4.06
C PHE A 85 6.38 3.13 -5.34
N ARG A 86 5.92 4.35 -5.52
CA ARG A 86 6.48 5.28 -6.51
C ARG A 86 7.80 5.86 -5.99
N VAL A 87 8.78 6.02 -6.85
CA VAL A 87 10.01 6.75 -6.54
C VAL A 87 9.83 8.19 -6.96
N THR A 88 10.04 9.13 -6.03
CA THR A 88 10.04 10.55 -6.37
C THR A 88 11.36 10.92 -7.04
N ASP A 89 11.38 12.03 -7.78
CA ASP A 89 12.61 12.56 -8.38
C ASP A 89 13.71 12.81 -7.32
N ALA A 90 13.32 13.18 -6.10
CA ALA A 90 14.23 13.42 -4.99
C ALA A 90 14.87 12.12 -4.46
N ASP A 91 14.13 11.01 -4.48
CA ASP A 91 14.57 9.72 -3.94
C ASP A 91 15.30 8.84 -4.98
N LEU A 92 15.15 9.15 -6.28
CA LEU A 92 15.69 8.34 -7.37
C LEU A 92 17.22 8.11 -7.28
N PRO A 93 18.06 9.12 -6.97
CA PRO A 93 19.51 8.90 -6.82
C PRO A 93 19.84 7.88 -5.72
N GLN A 94 19.12 7.94 -4.59
CA GLN A 94 19.29 7.00 -3.49
C GLN A 94 18.87 5.58 -3.93
N ALA A 95 17.72 5.47 -4.60
CA ALA A 95 17.22 4.19 -5.10
C ALA A 95 18.20 3.52 -6.06
N VAL A 96 18.76 4.28 -7.02
CA VAL A 96 19.76 3.78 -7.98
C VAL A 96 21.02 3.29 -7.26
N SER A 97 21.49 4.02 -6.25
CA SER A 97 22.66 3.64 -5.45
C SER A 97 22.42 2.37 -4.62
N GLN A 98 21.22 2.20 -4.06
CA GLN A 98 20.85 1.06 -3.22
C GLN A 98 20.53 -0.21 -4.03
N ASP A 99 19.97 -0.09 -5.24
CA ASP A 99 19.58 -1.23 -6.08
C ASP A 99 20.74 -2.15 -6.49
N LYS A 100 21.98 -1.66 -6.41
CA LYS A 100 23.21 -2.41 -6.76
C LYS A 100 23.07 -3.14 -8.10
N ASN A 101 22.55 -2.43 -9.10
CA ASN A 101 22.32 -2.94 -10.46
C ASN A 101 21.41 -4.19 -10.50
N GLY A 102 20.21 -4.06 -9.96
CA GLY A 102 19.15 -5.06 -9.95
C GLY A 102 19.22 -6.10 -8.84
N LYS A 103 20.23 -6.04 -7.97
CA LYS A 103 20.33 -6.96 -6.81
C LYS A 103 19.39 -6.56 -5.68
N GLY A 104 18.86 -5.35 -5.72
CA GLY A 104 18.03 -4.81 -4.66
C GLY A 104 18.80 -4.57 -3.35
N TRP A 105 18.06 -4.14 -2.34
CA TRP A 105 18.55 -3.90 -0.98
C TRP A 105 17.59 -4.52 0.04
N PRO A 106 18.08 -4.89 1.24
CA PRO A 106 17.19 -5.17 2.35
C PRO A 106 16.37 -3.92 2.65
N CYS A 107 15.05 -4.06 2.71
CA CYS A 107 14.16 -2.97 3.09
C CYS A 107 13.06 -3.55 3.95
N PHE A 108 13.07 -3.23 5.23
CA PHE A 108 12.02 -3.66 6.13
C PHE A 108 11.11 -2.47 6.35
N GLY A 109 9.84 -2.61 5.97
CA GLY A 109 8.85 -1.64 6.35
C GLY A 109 8.74 -0.34 5.56
N GLY A 110 9.08 -0.42 4.29
CA GLY A 110 8.91 0.69 3.37
C GLY A 110 9.87 0.53 2.21
N SER A 111 9.98 1.57 1.40
CA SER A 111 10.89 1.59 0.27
C SER A 111 12.38 1.58 0.68
N GLY A 112 12.70 1.92 1.93
CA GLY A 112 14.08 2.17 2.37
C GLY A 112 14.68 3.47 1.79
N LEU A 113 13.82 4.32 1.21
CA LEU A 113 14.16 5.61 0.61
C LEU A 113 13.67 6.79 1.47
N GLY A 114 14.36 7.92 1.37
CA GLY A 114 14.09 9.12 2.15
C GLY A 114 14.74 9.15 3.53
N GLY A 115 14.43 10.20 4.30
CA GLY A 115 14.96 10.43 5.65
C GLY A 115 14.09 9.84 6.77
N MET A 116 14.51 10.03 8.03
CA MET A 116 13.89 9.43 9.22
C MET A 116 12.37 9.65 9.38
N LEU A 117 11.83 10.70 8.75
CA LEU A 117 10.41 11.05 8.82
C LEU A 117 9.63 10.81 7.51
N SER A 118 10.28 10.34 6.44
CA SER A 118 9.61 10.14 5.15
C SER A 118 8.53 9.06 5.23
N SER A 119 8.74 8.02 6.04
CA SER A 119 7.77 6.96 6.32
C SER A 119 6.44 7.46 6.90
N PHE A 120 6.46 8.62 7.58
CA PHE A 120 5.27 9.17 8.26
C PHE A 120 4.51 10.21 7.45
N VAL A 121 5.22 10.97 6.64
CA VAL A 121 4.68 12.18 6.01
C VAL A 121 4.19 11.90 4.58
N SER A 122 4.86 11.00 3.86
CA SER A 122 4.45 10.61 2.51
C SER A 122 5.11 9.30 2.11
N THR A 123 4.48 8.16 2.39
CA THR A 123 4.84 6.96 1.65
C THR A 123 4.18 7.04 0.28
N PRO A 124 4.94 7.02 -0.83
CA PRO A 124 4.37 7.01 -2.17
C PRO A 124 3.78 5.62 -2.51
N TRP A 125 3.00 5.02 -1.61
CA TRP A 125 2.36 3.72 -1.74
C TRP A 125 1.37 3.76 -2.90
N LEU A 126 1.52 2.87 -3.88
CA LEU A 126 0.64 2.75 -5.03
C LEU A 126 -0.30 1.55 -4.94
N SER A 127 0.23 0.42 -4.48
CA SER A 127 -0.50 -0.86 -4.43
C SER A 127 0.17 -1.81 -3.45
N SER A 128 -0.63 -2.70 -2.86
CA SER A 128 -0.16 -3.84 -2.10
C SER A 128 -0.80 -5.12 -2.60
N TRP A 129 -0.07 -6.22 -2.50
CA TRP A 129 -0.48 -7.52 -2.97
C TRP A 129 -0.23 -8.58 -1.89
N ALA A 130 -1.19 -9.50 -1.75
CA ALA A 130 -1.10 -10.72 -0.97
C ALA A 130 -1.69 -11.89 -1.79
N PRO A 131 -1.36 -13.16 -1.47
CA PRO A 131 -1.91 -14.33 -2.15
C PRO A 131 -3.44 -14.27 -2.29
N GLY A 132 -3.93 -14.51 -3.51
CA GLY A 132 -5.36 -14.41 -3.84
C GLY A 132 -5.78 -13.05 -4.39
N ARG A 133 -4.97 -12.00 -4.21
CA ARG A 133 -5.25 -10.68 -4.80
C ARG A 133 -4.99 -10.67 -6.31
N GLY A 134 -5.94 -10.09 -7.05
CA GLY A 134 -5.88 -9.89 -8.49
C GLY A 134 -5.29 -8.54 -8.90
N ILE A 135 -5.93 -7.89 -9.87
CA ILE A 135 -5.57 -6.57 -10.39
C ILE A 135 -6.20 -5.49 -9.49
N ASP A 136 -5.42 -4.51 -9.05
CA ASP A 136 -5.97 -3.30 -8.45
C ASP A 136 -6.55 -2.41 -9.56
N VAL A 137 -7.85 -2.17 -9.51
CA VAL A 137 -8.57 -1.34 -10.47
C VAL A 137 -8.94 -0.03 -9.80
N SER A 138 -8.53 1.08 -10.41
CA SER A 138 -8.91 2.39 -9.91
C SER A 138 -10.42 2.61 -10.08
N PRO A 139 -11.12 3.20 -9.09
CA PRO A 139 -12.54 3.48 -9.18
C PRO A 139 -12.93 4.22 -10.47
N THR A 140 -14.16 4.00 -10.94
CA THR A 140 -14.70 4.67 -12.13
C THR A 140 -14.56 6.19 -12.01
N GLY A 141 -13.89 6.83 -12.96
CA GLY A 141 -13.63 8.28 -12.94
C GLY A 141 -12.41 8.72 -12.14
N TYR A 142 -11.63 7.81 -11.55
CA TYR A 142 -10.46 8.12 -10.71
C TYR A 142 -9.24 7.29 -11.07
N GLY A 143 -8.03 7.82 -10.99
CA GLY A 143 -6.81 7.03 -11.20
C GLY A 143 -5.60 7.65 -10.53
N THR A 144 -4.52 6.90 -10.42
CA THR A 144 -3.32 7.34 -9.68
C THR A 144 -2.32 8.01 -10.63
N PRO A 145 -1.87 9.24 -10.37
CA PRO A 145 -0.91 9.92 -11.25
C PRO A 145 0.43 9.20 -11.26
N PHE A 146 1.05 9.12 -12.44
CA PHE A 146 2.39 8.57 -12.63
C PHE A 146 3.10 9.34 -13.76
N LYS A 147 4.11 10.12 -13.40
CA LYS A 147 4.77 11.04 -14.33
C LYS A 147 5.73 10.32 -15.27
N LYS A 148 6.06 10.98 -16.38
CA LYS A 148 7.15 10.53 -17.26
C LYS A 148 8.43 10.30 -16.45
N GLY A 149 9.06 9.13 -16.65
CA GLY A 149 10.33 8.78 -16.02
C GLY A 149 10.25 8.33 -14.55
N GLU A 150 9.08 8.38 -13.92
CA GLU A 150 8.91 7.82 -12.57
C GLU A 150 9.15 6.30 -12.59
N GLN A 151 9.67 5.80 -11.48
CA GLN A 151 10.02 4.39 -11.29
C GLN A 151 9.30 3.83 -10.06
N PHE A 152 9.37 2.51 -9.90
CA PHE A 152 8.85 1.82 -8.74
C PHE A 152 9.97 1.35 -7.82
N VAL A 153 9.71 1.39 -6.51
CA VAL A 153 10.30 0.42 -5.60
C VAL A 153 9.30 -0.71 -5.42
N LEU A 154 9.70 -1.91 -5.81
CA LEU A 154 8.99 -3.14 -5.49
C LEU A 154 9.61 -3.73 -4.22
N GLN A 155 8.89 -3.64 -3.10
CA GLN A 155 9.21 -4.41 -1.91
C GLN A 155 8.55 -5.79 -2.02
N VAL A 156 9.31 -6.85 -1.78
CA VAL A 156 8.81 -8.22 -1.71
C VAL A 156 9.19 -8.81 -0.36
N HIS A 157 8.21 -9.40 0.31
CA HIS A 157 8.42 -10.19 1.51
C HIS A 157 8.31 -11.66 1.17
N TYR A 158 9.41 -12.37 1.42
CA TYR A 158 9.51 -13.80 1.25
C TYR A 158 9.40 -14.48 2.63
N ASN A 159 8.33 -15.24 2.84
CA ASN A 159 8.16 -16.07 4.03
C ASN A 159 8.82 -17.43 3.76
N LEU A 160 10.01 -17.66 4.35
CA LEU A 160 10.78 -18.88 4.09
C LEU A 160 10.25 -20.08 4.88
N LEU A 161 9.44 -19.87 5.91
CA LEU A 161 8.73 -20.96 6.60
C LEU A 161 7.64 -21.57 5.72
N ALA A 162 7.01 -20.76 4.85
CA ALA A 162 5.99 -21.20 3.91
C ALA A 162 6.55 -22.10 2.80
N ALA A 163 7.87 -22.05 2.54
CA ALA A 163 8.52 -22.86 1.51
C ALA A 163 8.60 -24.37 1.83
N LYS A 164 8.05 -24.83 2.98
CA LYS A 164 7.85 -26.21 3.45
C LYS A 164 8.51 -27.30 2.58
N GLY A 165 9.77 -27.64 2.88
CA GLY A 165 10.48 -28.78 2.29
C GLY A 165 10.90 -28.64 0.82
N GLY A 166 10.54 -27.54 0.15
CA GLY A 166 11.04 -27.20 -1.18
C GLY A 166 12.38 -26.46 -1.11
N LYS A 167 13.25 -26.67 -2.10
CA LYS A 167 14.44 -25.82 -2.28
C LYS A 167 13.97 -24.39 -2.56
N ILE A 168 14.48 -23.42 -1.79
CA ILE A 168 14.31 -21.99 -2.11
C ILE A 168 14.91 -21.76 -3.49
N GLN A 169 14.10 -21.18 -4.38
CA GLN A 169 14.48 -20.85 -5.74
C GLN A 169 14.58 -19.35 -5.89
N THR A 170 15.24 -18.91 -6.96
CA THR A 170 15.22 -17.51 -7.32
C THR A 170 13.81 -17.06 -7.71
N ASP A 171 13.49 -15.81 -7.39
CA ASP A 171 12.28 -15.09 -7.79
C ASP A 171 12.65 -13.89 -8.67
N GLN A 172 11.87 -13.68 -9.74
CA GLN A 172 11.99 -12.55 -10.65
C GLN A 172 10.59 -12.05 -11.02
N SER A 173 9.85 -11.64 -10.00
CA SER A 173 8.48 -11.13 -10.13
C SER A 173 8.38 -9.84 -10.96
N LYS A 174 7.16 -9.48 -11.35
CA LYS A 174 6.89 -8.33 -12.24
C LYS A 174 5.67 -7.53 -11.83
N ILE A 175 5.62 -6.29 -12.33
CA ILE A 175 4.49 -5.38 -12.24
C ILE A 175 3.93 -5.18 -13.64
N VAL A 176 2.60 -5.21 -13.75
CA VAL A 176 1.86 -4.81 -14.96
C VAL A 176 0.96 -3.65 -14.57
N MET A 177 0.99 -2.57 -15.35
CA MET A 177 0.05 -1.46 -15.19
C MET A 177 -0.56 -1.05 -16.52
N GLU A 178 -1.80 -0.57 -16.47
CA GLU A 178 -2.44 0.09 -17.59
C GLU A 178 -2.70 1.55 -17.25
N THR A 179 -2.36 2.43 -18.17
CA THR A 179 -2.45 3.88 -17.97
C THR A 179 -3.20 4.55 -19.11
N ILE A 180 -3.65 5.78 -18.87
CA ILE A 180 -4.07 6.72 -19.90
C ILE A 180 -3.17 7.96 -19.84
N PRO A 181 -2.95 8.69 -20.95
CA PRO A 181 -2.30 9.99 -20.92
C PRO A 181 -2.96 10.94 -19.92
N ALA A 182 -2.17 11.64 -19.12
CA ALA A 182 -2.69 12.64 -18.17
C ALA A 182 -3.25 13.87 -18.91
N LYS A 183 -2.62 14.26 -20.03
CA LYS A 183 -3.09 15.37 -20.87
C LYS A 183 -4.45 15.02 -21.47
N GLY A 184 -5.46 15.85 -21.17
CA GLY A 184 -6.83 15.66 -21.65
C GLY A 184 -7.63 14.57 -20.91
N ALA A 185 -7.07 13.96 -19.86
CA ALA A 185 -7.80 13.01 -19.05
C ALA A 185 -8.95 13.70 -18.29
N LYS A 186 -10.12 13.07 -18.29
CA LYS A 186 -11.30 13.52 -17.54
C LYS A 186 -11.42 12.86 -16.16
N VAL A 187 -10.46 12.02 -15.79
CA VAL A 187 -10.46 11.28 -14.52
C VAL A 187 -9.78 12.11 -13.43
N LYS A 188 -10.30 12.03 -12.21
CA LYS A 188 -9.72 12.69 -11.05
C LYS A 188 -8.52 11.90 -10.55
N GLN A 189 -7.48 12.62 -10.13
CA GLN A 189 -6.26 12.00 -9.62
C GLN A 189 -6.41 11.61 -8.15
N LEU A 190 -6.01 10.40 -7.82
CA LEU A 190 -5.98 9.86 -6.47
C LEU A 190 -4.63 10.10 -5.80
N HIS A 191 -4.66 10.36 -4.50
CA HIS A 191 -3.51 10.33 -3.62
C HIS A 191 -3.83 9.44 -2.41
N VAL A 192 -2.79 8.84 -1.84
CA VAL A 192 -2.91 8.02 -0.64
C VAL A 192 -2.55 8.86 0.58
N GLU A 193 -3.32 8.71 1.65
CA GLU A 193 -3.04 9.28 2.96
C GLU A 193 -3.05 8.16 3.99
N LEU A 194 -2.07 8.20 4.90
CA LEU A 194 -1.85 7.19 5.93
C LEU A 194 -2.23 7.72 7.31
N PHE A 195 -2.81 6.84 8.12
CA PHE A 195 -3.26 7.09 9.49
C PHE A 195 -2.69 5.98 10.40
N PRO A 196 -1.44 6.10 10.85
CA PRO A 196 -0.85 5.15 11.79
C PRO A 196 -1.34 5.40 13.22
N ALA A 197 -1.35 4.36 14.06
CA ALA A 197 -1.48 4.46 15.51
C ALA A 197 -0.45 3.58 16.21
N PRO A 198 -0.03 3.92 17.44
CA PRO A 198 1.05 3.21 18.13
C PRO A 198 0.62 1.79 18.49
N VAL A 199 1.50 0.82 18.35
CA VAL A 199 1.26 -0.54 18.86
C VAL A 199 2.10 -0.72 20.10
N GLU A 200 1.45 -1.06 21.21
CA GLU A 200 2.06 -1.21 22.52
C GLU A 200 1.35 -2.37 23.25
N LEU A 201 1.72 -3.61 22.91
CA LEU A 201 1.06 -4.82 23.40
C LEU A 201 2.00 -5.59 24.33
N PRO A 202 1.72 -5.66 25.64
CA PRO A 202 2.53 -6.44 26.56
C PRO A 202 2.31 -7.94 26.32
N CYS A 203 3.25 -8.76 26.80
CA CYS A 203 3.05 -10.20 26.86
C CYS A 203 1.75 -10.52 27.62
N PRO A 204 0.93 -11.48 27.14
CA PRO A 204 -0.27 -11.91 27.86
C PRO A 204 0.05 -12.43 29.27
N ALA A 205 -0.96 -12.42 30.16
CA ALA A 205 -0.81 -12.96 31.50
C ALA A 205 -0.27 -14.41 31.48
N GLY A 206 0.70 -14.69 32.35
CA GLY A 206 1.36 -16.01 32.43
C GLY A 206 2.42 -16.26 31.35
N VAL A 207 2.58 -15.37 30.36
CA VAL A 207 3.62 -15.46 29.35
C VAL A 207 4.81 -14.61 29.76
N THR A 208 5.97 -15.23 29.94
CA THR A 208 7.20 -14.56 30.39
C THR A 208 8.38 -14.84 29.45
N GLY A 209 9.34 -13.93 29.45
CA GLY A 209 10.56 -14.04 28.66
C GLY A 209 11.32 -12.71 28.64
N PRO A 210 12.62 -12.71 28.27
CA PRO A 210 13.43 -11.49 28.27
C PRO A 210 12.87 -10.37 27.39
N LEU A 211 12.28 -10.73 26.24
CA LEU A 211 11.69 -9.76 25.32
C LEU A 211 10.30 -9.29 25.73
N CYS A 212 9.72 -9.78 26.84
CA CYS A 212 8.48 -9.21 27.39
C CYS A 212 8.71 -7.82 28.00
N ASP A 213 9.96 -7.44 28.25
CA ASP A 213 10.34 -6.06 28.51
C ASP A 213 10.33 -5.24 27.21
N ARG A 214 9.64 -4.09 27.22
CA ARG A 214 9.50 -3.22 26.04
C ARG A 214 10.85 -2.73 25.51
N LYS A 215 11.78 -2.35 26.39
CA LYS A 215 13.09 -1.83 25.97
C LYS A 215 13.89 -2.93 25.28
N GLN A 216 13.88 -4.14 25.82
CA GLN A 216 14.50 -5.30 25.15
C GLN A 216 13.84 -5.63 23.81
N ALA A 217 12.51 -5.54 23.71
CA ALA A 217 11.80 -5.73 22.44
C ALA A 217 12.19 -4.69 21.37
N LEU A 218 12.36 -3.42 21.74
CA LEU A 218 12.82 -2.37 20.82
C LEU A 218 14.29 -2.56 20.39
N ILE A 219 15.17 -3.02 21.30
CA ILE A 219 16.55 -3.37 20.96
C ILE A 219 16.57 -4.55 19.98
N ASP A 220 15.76 -5.58 20.25
CA ASP A 220 15.58 -6.73 19.36
C ASP A 220 15.05 -6.31 17.98
N LEU A 221 14.01 -5.46 17.93
CA LEU A 221 13.48 -4.88 16.69
C LEU A 221 14.58 -4.17 15.90
N ALA A 222 15.30 -3.25 16.54
CA ALA A 222 16.38 -2.51 15.90
C ALA A 222 17.49 -3.42 15.34
N SER A 223 17.78 -4.53 16.03
CA SER A 223 18.81 -5.49 15.64
C SER A 223 18.40 -6.38 14.46
N ARG A 224 17.12 -6.79 14.42
CA ARG A 224 16.59 -7.69 13.39
C ARG A 224 16.23 -6.96 12.10
N THR A 225 15.92 -5.67 12.20
CA THR A 225 15.36 -4.89 11.09
C THR A 225 16.26 -3.69 10.79
N SER A 226 16.11 -2.61 11.54
CA SER A 226 16.95 -1.42 11.48
C SER A 226 16.69 -0.54 12.70
N LYS A 227 17.67 0.30 13.05
CA LYS A 227 17.47 1.36 14.05
C LYS A 227 16.28 2.27 13.68
N MET A 228 16.03 2.46 12.40
CA MET A 228 14.92 3.27 11.89
C MET A 228 13.57 2.73 12.36
N SER A 229 13.35 1.41 12.32
CA SER A 229 12.07 0.81 12.74
C SER A 229 11.76 1.04 14.23
N ALA A 230 12.78 1.02 15.09
CA ALA A 230 12.60 1.34 16.51
C ALA A 230 12.29 2.84 16.73
N PHE A 231 12.97 3.73 15.98
CA PHE A 231 12.62 5.16 15.97
C PHE A 231 11.22 5.39 15.43
N GLU A 232 10.78 4.59 14.48
CA GLU A 232 9.45 4.69 13.89
C GLU A 232 8.38 4.41 14.95
N SER A 233 8.52 3.31 15.70
CA SER A 233 7.62 2.99 16.80
C SER A 233 7.55 4.10 17.85
N ALA A 234 8.69 4.75 18.17
CA ALA A 234 8.70 5.89 19.09
C ALA A 234 8.06 7.14 18.47
N GLY A 235 8.32 7.42 17.19
CA GLY A 235 7.76 8.55 16.46
C GLY A 235 6.24 8.53 16.37
N ILE A 236 5.64 7.34 16.18
CA ILE A 236 4.17 7.19 16.15
C ILE A 236 3.57 7.46 17.53
N ASN A 237 4.24 7.05 18.61
CA ASN A 237 3.79 7.41 19.96
C ASN A 237 3.72 8.94 20.13
N ILE A 238 4.77 9.66 19.72
CA ILE A 238 4.80 11.14 19.75
C ILE A 238 3.68 11.74 18.90
N LEU A 239 3.53 11.26 17.66
CA LEU A 239 2.51 11.73 16.71
C LEU A 239 1.10 11.62 17.31
N CYS A 240 0.87 10.59 18.12
CA CYS A 240 -0.42 10.29 18.72
C CYS A 240 -0.54 10.76 20.19
N GLY A 241 0.34 11.68 20.62
CA GLY A 241 0.29 12.31 21.94
C GLY A 241 0.67 11.41 23.11
N GLN A 242 1.36 10.29 22.85
CA GLN A 242 1.88 9.39 23.89
C GLN A 242 3.35 9.66 24.20
N ASP A 243 3.79 9.24 25.39
CA ASP A 243 5.21 9.24 25.77
C ASP A 243 5.96 8.16 24.96
N PRO A 244 6.98 8.51 24.16
CA PRO A 244 7.71 7.53 23.35
C PRO A 244 8.54 6.53 24.17
N PHE A 245 8.92 6.88 25.40
CA PHE A 245 9.74 6.07 26.29
C PHE A 245 8.90 5.23 27.24
N LYS A 246 7.76 5.75 27.69
CA LYS A 246 6.81 5.10 28.60
C LYS A 246 5.35 5.21 28.10
N PRO A 247 5.04 4.67 26.91
CA PRO A 247 3.67 4.74 26.40
C PRO A 247 2.74 3.85 27.24
N THR A 248 1.44 4.09 27.12
CA THR A 248 0.44 3.29 27.83
C THR A 248 0.07 2.07 26.99
N PRO A 249 0.37 0.83 27.46
CA PRO A 249 0.04 -0.36 26.69
C PRO A 249 -1.48 -0.55 26.62
N SER A 250 -1.99 -1.00 25.47
CA SER A 250 -3.42 -1.18 25.27
C SER A 250 -3.72 -2.17 24.15
N LEU A 251 -4.72 -3.03 24.37
CA LEU A 251 -5.26 -3.90 23.31
C LEU A 251 -6.06 -3.12 22.25
N THR A 252 -6.34 -1.84 22.51
CA THR A 252 -6.96 -0.92 21.55
C THR A 252 -6.07 0.30 21.35
N SER A 253 -5.55 0.46 20.14
CA SER A 253 -4.77 1.63 19.77
C SER A 253 -5.61 2.66 19.03
N ARG A 254 -5.30 3.95 19.22
CA ARG A 254 -5.97 5.09 18.58
C ARG A 254 -4.99 6.19 18.27
N CYS A 255 -5.24 6.92 17.20
CA CYS A 255 -4.51 8.13 16.85
C CYS A 255 -5.40 9.08 16.05
N ASP A 256 -5.30 10.37 16.36
CA ASP A 256 -6.05 11.43 15.70
C ASP A 256 -5.10 12.26 14.84
N LYS A 257 -5.51 12.49 13.59
CA LYS A 257 -4.81 13.38 12.67
C LYS A 257 -5.73 14.54 12.29
N VAL A 258 -5.32 15.75 12.65
CA VAL A 258 -5.95 16.98 12.18
C VAL A 258 -5.57 17.19 10.72
N ILE A 259 -6.57 17.37 9.88
CA ILE A 259 -6.42 17.51 8.45
C ILE A 259 -6.12 18.97 8.10
N THR A 260 -5.11 19.18 7.25
CA THR A 260 -4.61 20.52 6.90
C THR A 260 -5.02 20.98 5.49
N SER A 261 -5.69 20.12 4.72
CA SER A 261 -6.15 20.47 3.36
C SER A 261 -7.48 19.80 3.02
N ASN A 262 -8.22 20.38 2.08
CA ASN A 262 -9.49 19.84 1.63
C ASN A 262 -9.26 18.67 0.67
N PHE A 263 -10.03 17.59 0.83
CA PHE A 263 -10.07 16.48 -0.11
C PHE A 263 -11.37 15.69 0.02
N THR A 264 -11.59 14.75 -0.90
CA THR A 264 -12.70 13.80 -0.88
C THR A 264 -12.17 12.38 -0.87
N ILE A 265 -12.52 11.60 0.14
CA ILE A 265 -12.17 10.18 0.28
C ILE A 265 -13.03 9.35 -0.67
N ILE A 266 -12.36 8.52 -1.47
CA ILE A 266 -12.97 7.65 -2.47
C ILE A 266 -12.93 6.18 -2.05
N ALA A 267 -11.83 5.76 -1.42
CA ALA A 267 -11.66 4.40 -0.91
C ALA A 267 -10.88 4.42 0.41
N ALA A 268 -11.02 3.36 1.20
CA ALA A 268 -10.27 3.17 2.43
C ALA A 268 -9.91 1.69 2.63
N ALA A 269 -8.78 1.42 3.28
CA ALA A 269 -8.32 0.08 3.62
C ALA A 269 -7.81 0.02 5.06
N ALA A 270 -7.83 -1.20 5.61
CA ALA A 270 -7.21 -1.52 6.88
C ALA A 270 -5.91 -2.30 6.62
N HIS A 271 -4.86 -1.96 7.37
CA HIS A 271 -3.60 -2.70 7.36
C HIS A 271 -3.15 -2.95 8.81
N MET A 272 -3.03 -4.23 9.14
CA MET A 272 -2.57 -4.76 10.43
C MET A 272 -1.87 -6.10 10.17
N HIS A 273 -1.16 -6.65 11.16
CA HIS A 273 -0.55 -7.98 11.06
C HIS A 273 -1.41 -9.05 11.74
N LEU A 274 -0.75 -10.14 12.13
CA LEU A 274 -1.36 -11.40 12.56
C LEU A 274 -2.15 -11.31 13.86
N LEU A 275 -1.93 -10.28 14.69
CA LEU A 275 -2.60 -10.10 15.97
C LEU A 275 -3.83 -9.18 15.87
N GLY A 276 -4.00 -8.50 14.72
CA GLY A 276 -5.08 -7.59 14.44
C GLY A 276 -6.47 -8.25 14.46
N ARG A 277 -7.47 -7.47 14.82
CA ARG A 277 -8.87 -7.92 14.95
C ARG A 277 -9.87 -7.04 14.25
N LYS A 278 -9.72 -5.73 14.46
CA LYS A 278 -10.66 -4.72 13.97
C LYS A 278 -9.88 -3.45 13.69
N LEU A 279 -10.31 -2.73 12.67
CA LEU A 279 -9.83 -1.39 12.36
C LEU A 279 -11.00 -0.52 11.93
N SER A 280 -11.07 0.70 12.44
CA SER A 280 -12.01 1.71 11.97
C SER A 280 -11.33 3.04 11.69
N LEU A 281 -11.84 3.76 10.69
CA LEU A 281 -11.53 5.16 10.42
C LEU A 281 -12.78 6.00 10.63
N THR A 282 -12.68 7.03 11.45
CA THR A 282 -13.80 7.90 11.83
C THR A 282 -13.43 9.37 11.60
N LEU A 283 -14.24 10.10 10.86
CA LEU A 283 -14.16 11.55 10.71
C LEU A 283 -14.86 12.22 11.90
N ASN A 284 -14.23 13.23 12.47
CA ASN A 284 -14.71 14.08 13.56
C ASN A 284 -15.33 13.29 14.74
N PRO A 285 -14.57 12.32 15.32
CA PRO A 285 -15.08 11.45 16.38
C PRO A 285 -15.54 12.24 17.61
N GLY A 286 -16.68 11.84 18.21
CA GLY A 286 -17.27 12.46 19.39
C GLY A 286 -17.94 13.81 19.13
N THR A 287 -18.11 14.22 17.87
CA THR A 287 -18.76 15.48 17.50
C THR A 287 -20.11 15.23 16.82
N ALA A 288 -20.93 16.27 16.67
CA ALA A 288 -22.17 16.20 15.91
C ALA A 288 -21.97 15.91 14.40
N SER A 289 -20.74 16.06 13.88
CA SER A 289 -20.39 15.75 12.49
C SER A 289 -19.66 14.42 12.33
N GLU A 290 -19.68 13.57 13.36
CA GLU A 290 -19.04 12.25 13.31
C GLU A 290 -19.53 11.44 12.11
N LYS A 291 -18.58 10.83 11.39
CA LYS A 291 -18.88 9.94 10.27
C LYS A 291 -17.90 8.79 10.18
N THR A 292 -18.41 7.57 10.12
CA THR A 292 -17.60 6.39 9.82
C THR A 292 -17.14 6.42 8.36
N ILE A 293 -15.83 6.33 8.14
CA ILE A 293 -15.20 6.21 6.82
C ILE A 293 -15.02 4.72 6.48
N LEU A 294 -14.48 3.95 7.42
CA LEU A 294 -14.21 2.52 7.29
C LEU A 294 -14.47 1.82 8.62
N ASP A 295 -15.01 0.60 8.59
CA ASP A 295 -15.28 -0.20 9.78
C ASP A 295 -15.12 -1.69 9.50
N VAL A 296 -13.90 -2.20 9.71
CA VAL A 296 -13.54 -3.61 9.53
C VAL A 296 -13.75 -4.35 10.86
N LYS A 297 -14.85 -5.10 10.96
CA LYS A 297 -15.24 -5.83 12.19
C LYS A 297 -14.53 -7.17 12.42
N LYS A 298 -14.01 -7.77 11.35
CA LYS A 298 -13.30 -9.05 11.35
C LYS A 298 -12.13 -8.93 10.39
N TYR A 299 -11.03 -8.38 10.89
CA TYR A 299 -9.83 -8.21 10.09
C TYR A 299 -9.30 -9.57 9.62
N ASN A 300 -8.93 -9.63 8.34
CA ASN A 300 -8.29 -10.79 7.72
C ASN A 300 -6.90 -10.37 7.24
N PHE A 301 -5.86 -10.93 7.83
CA PHE A 301 -4.48 -10.63 7.46
C PHE A 301 -4.18 -10.95 5.98
N ASP A 302 -4.84 -11.97 5.41
CA ASP A 302 -4.63 -12.38 4.02
C ASP A 302 -5.44 -11.55 3.03
N ASP A 303 -6.45 -10.79 3.47
CA ASP A 303 -7.25 -9.89 2.63
C ASP A 303 -7.24 -8.47 3.18
N GLN A 304 -6.33 -7.68 2.62
CA GLN A 304 -6.14 -6.27 2.97
C GLN A 304 -6.59 -5.35 1.82
N SER A 305 -7.65 -5.75 1.13
CA SER A 305 -8.20 -5.01 0.00
C SER A 305 -8.86 -3.70 0.42
N GLY A 306 -8.62 -2.66 -0.38
CA GLY A 306 -9.29 -1.38 -0.20
C GLY A 306 -10.75 -1.49 -0.59
N THR A 307 -11.61 -0.86 0.20
CA THR A 307 -13.04 -0.75 -0.06
C THR A 307 -13.32 0.60 -0.71
N VAL A 308 -13.91 0.60 -1.91
CA VAL A 308 -14.46 1.82 -2.52
C VAL A 308 -15.69 2.24 -1.74
N LEU A 309 -15.73 3.49 -1.31
CA LEU A 309 -16.85 4.01 -0.51
C LEU A 309 -18.09 4.14 -1.40
N LYS A 310 -19.24 3.65 -0.90
CA LYS A 310 -20.54 3.86 -1.56
C LYS A 310 -20.86 5.34 -1.78
N THR A 311 -20.42 6.18 -0.83
CA THR A 311 -20.58 7.62 -0.89
C THR A 311 -19.25 8.26 -0.54
N PRO A 312 -18.61 9.00 -1.47
CA PRO A 312 -17.39 9.73 -1.17
C PRO A 312 -17.55 10.66 0.04
N VAL A 313 -16.52 10.75 0.88
CA VAL A 313 -16.55 11.55 2.11
C VAL A 313 -15.73 12.81 1.90
N LYS A 314 -16.39 13.97 1.93
CA LYS A 314 -15.70 15.26 1.89
C LYS A 314 -15.06 15.54 3.24
N VAL A 315 -13.81 15.98 3.21
CA VAL A 315 -13.00 16.35 4.37
C VAL A 315 -12.46 17.76 4.13
N LYS A 316 -12.53 18.59 5.16
CA LYS A 316 -12.06 19.97 5.15
C LYS A 316 -10.83 20.12 6.03
N ALA A 317 -10.02 21.12 5.74
CA ALA A 317 -8.99 21.56 6.68
C ALA A 317 -9.64 21.90 8.03
N GLY A 318 -9.06 21.41 9.12
CA GLY A 318 -9.58 21.49 10.49
C GLY A 318 -10.38 20.27 10.93
N ASP A 319 -10.86 19.42 10.02
CA ASP A 319 -11.45 18.13 10.40
C ASP A 319 -10.41 17.23 11.06
N THR A 320 -10.86 16.28 11.90
CA THR A 320 -10.01 15.27 12.54
C THR A 320 -10.39 13.89 12.04
N ILE A 321 -9.44 13.09 11.58
CA ILE A 321 -9.66 11.67 11.29
C ILE A 321 -8.95 10.83 12.34
N ARG A 322 -9.71 9.92 12.97
CA ARG A 322 -9.21 8.93 13.93
C ARG A 322 -9.09 7.56 13.30
N VAL A 323 -7.92 6.95 13.43
CA VAL A 323 -7.75 5.50 13.28
C VAL A 323 -7.93 4.83 14.64
N THR A 324 -8.57 3.66 14.66
CA THR A 324 -8.68 2.83 15.87
C THR A 324 -8.50 1.37 15.48
N CYS A 325 -7.62 0.67 16.19
CA CYS A 325 -7.34 -0.74 15.99
C CYS A 325 -7.51 -1.54 17.27
N SER A 326 -7.92 -2.81 17.16
CA SER A 326 -7.90 -3.75 18.29
C SER A 326 -7.08 -4.99 17.97
N PHE A 327 -6.45 -5.55 18.99
CA PHE A 327 -5.51 -6.66 18.88
C PHE A 327 -5.83 -7.80 19.85
N ASP A 328 -5.28 -8.98 19.57
CA ASP A 328 -5.27 -10.14 20.46
C ASP A 328 -3.86 -10.76 20.51
N PRO A 329 -3.02 -10.35 21.49
CA PRO A 329 -1.66 -10.86 21.60
C PRO A 329 -1.59 -12.34 22.01
N THR A 330 -2.69 -12.96 22.47
CA THR A 330 -2.71 -14.39 22.81
C THR A 330 -2.55 -15.28 21.58
N LEU A 331 -2.84 -14.76 20.39
CA LEU A 331 -2.60 -15.48 19.14
C LEU A 331 -1.15 -15.82 18.90
N ARG A 332 -0.22 -15.02 19.43
CA ARG A 332 1.21 -15.29 19.24
C ARG A 332 1.56 -16.71 19.68
N GLN A 333 0.87 -17.25 20.69
CA GLN A 333 1.12 -18.59 21.23
C GLN A 333 0.38 -19.69 20.46
N LYS A 334 -0.53 -19.33 19.56
CA LYS A 334 -1.43 -20.24 18.84
C LYS A 334 -1.05 -20.37 17.37
N LEU A 335 -0.70 -19.25 16.72
CA LEU A 335 -0.42 -19.17 15.30
C LEU A 335 0.84 -19.96 14.94
N PRO A 336 0.81 -20.89 13.96
CA PRO A 336 1.98 -21.65 13.53
C PRO A 336 3.21 -20.81 13.20
N GLU A 337 2.98 -19.63 12.62
CA GLU A 337 3.99 -18.64 12.21
C GLU A 337 4.71 -18.02 13.41
N LEU A 338 4.02 -17.89 14.54
CA LEU A 338 4.52 -17.13 15.71
C LEU A 338 4.82 -17.99 16.93
N LYS A 339 4.15 -19.14 17.11
CA LYS A 339 4.19 -19.93 18.35
C LYS A 339 5.55 -20.51 18.71
N LYS A 340 6.47 -20.58 17.76
CA LYS A 340 7.85 -21.04 17.96
C LYS A 340 8.82 -19.90 18.27
N LEU A 341 8.39 -18.64 18.10
CA LEU A 341 9.21 -17.47 18.38
C LEU A 341 9.18 -17.17 19.89
N PRO A 342 10.28 -16.61 20.44
CA PRO A 342 10.27 -16.15 21.82
C PRO A 342 9.09 -15.21 22.08
N PRO A 343 8.41 -15.36 23.25
CA PRO A 343 7.44 -14.38 23.70
C PRO A 343 8.08 -13.00 23.79
N ARG A 344 7.32 -11.97 23.44
CA ARG A 344 7.80 -10.59 23.46
C ARG A 344 6.67 -9.59 23.62
N TYR A 345 7.04 -8.42 24.12
CA TYR A 345 6.27 -7.20 23.97
C TYR A 345 6.23 -6.84 22.48
N ILE A 346 5.05 -6.53 21.96
CA ILE A 346 4.86 -6.19 20.56
C ILE A 346 4.73 -4.68 20.42
N THR A 347 5.59 -4.11 19.59
CA THR A 347 5.57 -2.69 19.23
C THR A 347 5.15 -2.50 17.78
N TRP A 348 5.07 -1.25 17.32
CA TRP A 348 4.98 -0.99 15.88
C TRP A 348 6.21 -1.57 15.19
N GLY A 349 5.98 -2.30 14.11
CA GLY A 349 7.03 -2.88 13.29
C GLY A 349 6.43 -3.58 12.09
N GLU A 350 7.21 -3.67 11.03
CA GLU A 350 6.75 -4.05 9.70
C GLU A 350 6.87 -5.55 9.42
N GLY A 351 7.41 -6.30 10.38
CA GLY A 351 7.57 -7.73 10.27
C GLY A 351 6.28 -8.41 10.66
N SER A 352 5.97 -9.55 10.03
CA SER A 352 4.78 -10.32 10.39
C SER A 352 4.76 -10.81 11.83
N SER A 353 5.92 -10.84 12.51
CA SER A 353 6.03 -11.15 13.95
C SER A 353 5.94 -9.94 14.89
N ASP A 354 5.93 -8.74 14.32
CA ASP A 354 5.66 -7.45 14.96
C ASP A 354 4.20 -7.03 14.59
N GLU A 355 3.76 -5.80 14.88
CA GLU A 355 2.40 -5.35 14.52
C GLU A 355 2.31 -3.93 13.98
N MET A 356 1.15 -3.63 13.37
CA MET A 356 0.73 -2.36 12.83
C MET A 356 -0.72 -2.00 13.17
N CYS A 357 -0.97 -0.70 13.23
CA CYS A 357 -2.31 -0.12 13.15
C CYS A 357 -2.32 0.97 12.08
N LEU A 358 -2.63 0.60 10.84
CA LEU A 358 -2.55 1.54 9.72
C LEU A 358 -3.88 1.62 8.97
N GLY A 359 -4.53 2.78 9.08
CA GLY A 359 -5.61 3.15 8.18
C GLY A 359 -5.06 3.78 6.91
N VAL A 360 -5.57 3.35 5.75
CA VAL A 360 -5.16 3.87 4.44
C VAL A 360 -6.38 4.48 3.77
N ILE A 361 -6.29 5.69 3.26
CA ILE A 361 -7.34 6.27 2.42
C ILE A 361 -6.79 6.63 1.05
N SER A 362 -7.62 6.46 0.02
CA SER A 362 -7.41 7.00 -1.31
C SER A 362 -8.37 8.16 -1.52
N ALA A 363 -7.82 9.35 -1.76
CA ALA A 363 -8.57 10.60 -1.82
C ALA A 363 -8.24 11.41 -3.08
N THR A 364 -9.08 12.39 -3.40
CA THR A 364 -8.86 13.35 -4.49
C THR A 364 -9.07 14.76 -3.96
N LYS A 365 -8.37 15.76 -4.52
CA LYS A 365 -8.54 17.16 -4.12
C LYS A 365 -9.75 17.80 -4.79
#